data_AF-A0A382ZFP2-F1
#
_entry.id   AF-A0A382ZFP2-F1
#
_cell.length_a   1.000
_cell.length_b   1.000
_cell.length_c   1.000
_cell.angle_alpha   90.00
_cell.angle_beta   90.00
_cell.angle_gamma   90.00
#
_symmetry.space_group_name_H-M   'P 1'
#
loop_
_entity.id
_entity.type
_entity.pdbx_description
1 polymer ?
#
loop_
_entity_poly.entity_id
_entity_poly.type
_entity_poly.pdbx_seq_one_letter_code
_entity_poly.pdbx_strand_id
1 'polypeptide(L)'
;MKNFINIADTEDEQVEQIKNWWKSNGKQIIAGAVIGLAGIWGWNSYSTYQDQQTLEARALYLNYASDSSNIGSYNKLTEDFASNLYTDQATLLMAKHLFYEGNYTEALNLIKPLTKHSNSMIASSAILRLASIYLQIGQHD
;
A
#
# COMPACT_ATOMS: atom_id res chain seq x y z
N MET A 1 32.93 -46.49 37.56
CA MET A 1 32.28 -45.45 36.75
C MET A 1 30.83 -45.31 37.20
N LYS A 2 30.51 -44.26 37.97
CA LYS A 2 29.13 -43.82 38.24
C LYS A 2 29.15 -42.30 38.18
N ASN A 3 28.27 -41.75 37.34
CA ASN A 3 28.14 -40.34 37.06
C ASN A 3 27.67 -39.59 38.32
N PHE A 4 28.46 -38.61 38.77
CA PHE A 4 27.96 -37.57 39.67
C PHE A 4 27.44 -36.44 38.80
N ILE A 5 26.27 -36.64 38.19
CA ILE A 5 25.50 -35.50 37.72
C ILE A 5 24.86 -34.92 38.99
N ASN A 6 25.39 -33.78 39.43
CA ASN A 6 24.85 -33.03 40.56
C ASN A 6 23.54 -32.37 40.06
N ILE A 7 22.44 -33.12 40.10
CA ILE A 7 21.09 -32.63 39.77
C ILE A 7 20.31 -32.56 41.08
N ALA A 8 20.49 -31.47 41.81
CA ALA A 8 19.55 -30.97 42.81
C ALA A 8 20.04 -29.61 43.31
N ASP A 9 19.95 -28.59 42.47
CA ASP A 9 19.84 -27.23 43.01
C ASP A 9 18.57 -27.22 43.86
N THR A 10 18.71 -27.05 45.17
CA THR A 10 17.55 -26.99 46.08
C THR A 10 16.64 -25.84 45.67
N GLU A 11 15.32 -25.99 45.86
CA GLU A 11 14.32 -25.01 45.39
C GLU A 11 14.64 -23.57 45.85
N ASP A 12 15.21 -23.42 47.04
CA ASP A 12 15.62 -22.13 47.60
C ASP A 12 16.79 -21.47 46.83
N GLU A 13 17.80 -22.24 46.43
CA GLU A 13 18.94 -21.73 45.64
C GLU A 13 18.53 -21.31 44.23
N GLN A 14 17.61 -22.04 43.60
CA GLN A 14 17.08 -21.66 42.28
C GLN A 14 16.33 -20.32 42.33
N VAL A 15 15.54 -20.10 43.39
CA VAL A 15 14.80 -18.85 43.59
C VAL A 15 15.75 -17.68 43.81
N GLU A 16 16.82 -17.86 44.58
CA GLU A 16 17.81 -16.81 44.83
C GLU A 16 18.60 -16.45 43.55
N GLN A 17 18.95 -17.44 42.73
CA GLN A 17 19.60 -17.22 41.43
C GLN A 17 18.70 -16.42 40.47
N ILE A 18 17.41 -16.78 40.34
CA ILE A 18 16.45 -16.04 39.51
C ILE A 18 16.31 -14.59 40.01
N LYS A 19 16.23 -14.40 41.33
CA LYS A 19 16.09 -13.07 41.95
C LYS A 19 17.31 -12.18 41.67
N ASN A 20 18.51 -12.76 41.75
CA ASN A 20 19.75 -12.04 41.45
C ASN A 20 19.89 -11.74 39.95
N TRP A 21 19.52 -12.68 39.09
CA TRP A 21 19.48 -12.48 37.64
C TRP A 21 18.49 -11.37 37.24
N TRP A 22 17.32 -11.32 37.87
CA TRP A 22 16.35 -10.24 37.64
C TRP A 22 16.84 -8.90 38.17
N LYS A 23 17.49 -8.86 39.34
CA LYS A 23 18.09 -7.61 39.85
C LYS A 23 19.16 -7.05 38.92
N SER A 24 19.97 -7.91 38.29
CA SER A 24 21.03 -7.47 37.39
C SER A 24 20.52 -7.11 35.98
N ASN A 25 19.53 -7.84 35.45
CA ASN A 25 19.07 -7.68 34.05
C ASN A 25 17.68 -7.05 33.89
N GLY A 26 16.90 -6.90 34.96
CA GLY A 26 15.50 -6.47 34.90
C GLY A 26 15.29 -5.14 34.18
N LYS A 27 16.22 -4.18 34.34
CA LYS A 27 16.19 -2.91 33.59
C LYS A 27 16.33 -3.11 32.08
N GLN A 28 17.20 -4.01 31.64
CA GLN A 28 17.42 -4.31 30.23
C GLN A 28 16.23 -5.08 29.63
N ILE A 29 15.65 -6.01 30.40
CA ILE A 29 14.44 -6.75 29.99
C ILE A 29 13.27 -5.78 29.81
N ILE A 30 13.05 -4.88 30.77
CA ILE A 30 11.99 -3.87 30.67
C ILE A 30 12.25 -2.93 29.49
N ALA A 31 13.49 -2.46 29.31
CA ALA A 31 13.83 -1.62 28.17
C ALA A 31 13.58 -2.33 26.83
N GLY A 32 13.99 -3.60 26.72
CA GLY A 32 13.73 -4.43 25.53
C GLY A 32 12.23 -4.64 25.29
N ALA A 33 11.45 -4.91 26.34
CA ALA A 33 10.01 -5.06 26.25
C ALA A 33 9.33 -3.77 25.76
N VAL A 34 9.71 -2.61 26.29
CA VAL A 34 9.17 -1.31 25.87
C VAL A 34 9.51 -1.03 24.40
N ILE A 35 10.75 -1.26 23.98
CA ILE A 35 11.17 -1.08 22.59
C ILE A 35 10.40 -2.03 21.67
N GLY A 36 10.26 -3.30 22.06
CA GLY A 36 9.52 -4.30 21.30
C GLY A 36 8.06 -3.91 21.10
N LEU A 37 7.37 -3.49 22.19
CA LEU A 37 5.98 -3.04 22.12
C LEU A 37 5.82 -1.77 21.28
N ALA A 38 6.71 -0.81 21.43
CA ALA A 38 6.70 0.42 20.63
C ALA A 38 6.91 0.12 19.14
N GLY A 39 7.81 -0.82 18.80
CA GLY A 39 8.03 -1.26 17.43
C GLY A 39 6.78 -1.91 16.82
N ILE A 40 6.12 -2.80 17.56
CA ILE A 40 4.88 -3.48 17.10
C ILE A 40 3.77 -2.45 16.87
N TRP A 41 3.52 -1.57 17.84
CA TRP A 41 2.48 -0.54 17.71
C TRP A 41 2.79 0.47 16.62
N GLY A 42 4.04 0.90 16.50
CA GLY A 42 4.48 1.81 15.44
C GLY A 42 4.26 1.21 14.06
N TRP A 43 4.68 -0.03 13.85
CA TRP A 43 4.47 -0.73 12.58
C TRP A 43 2.98 -0.94 12.26
N ASN A 44 2.19 -1.39 13.25
CA ASN A 44 0.76 -1.61 13.06
C ASN A 44 0.02 -0.31 12.71
N SER A 45 0.35 0.79 13.40
CA SER A 45 -0.24 2.11 13.12
C SER A 45 0.11 2.59 11.72
N TYR A 46 1.36 2.42 11.28
CA TYR A 46 1.78 2.77 9.93
C TYR A 46 1.07 1.94 8.86
N SER A 47 0.98 0.62 9.06
CA SER A 47 0.26 -0.28 8.15
C SER A 47 -1.22 0.08 8.04
N THR A 48 -1.88 0.30 9.17
CA THR A 48 -3.30 0.66 9.22
C THR A 48 -3.58 1.95 8.48
N TYR A 49 -2.70 2.95 8.61
CA TYR A 49 -2.83 4.20 7.86
C TYR A 49 -2.74 3.99 6.34
N GLN A 50 -1.82 3.14 5.88
CA GLN A 50 -1.67 2.82 4.47
C GLN A 50 -2.86 2.04 3.91
N ASP A 51 -3.41 1.11 4.70
CA ASP A 51 -4.60 0.34 4.36
C ASP A 51 -5.83 1.25 4.24
N GLN A 52 -6.00 2.17 5.19
CA GLN A 52 -7.10 3.12 5.17
C GLN A 52 -7.07 4.04 3.95
N GLN A 53 -5.90 4.58 3.58
CA GLN A 53 -5.75 5.35 2.35
C GLN A 53 -6.13 4.54 1.10
N THR A 54 -5.72 3.27 1.06
CA THR A 54 -6.02 2.39 -0.08
C THR A 54 -7.52 2.09 -0.18
N LEU A 55 -8.20 1.91 0.97
CA LEU A 55 -9.64 1.72 1.02
C LEU A 55 -10.42 2.96 0.58
N GLU A 56 -9.99 4.16 0.98
CA GLU A 56 -10.62 5.41 0.56
C GLU A 56 -10.46 5.65 -0.95
N ALA A 57 -9.24 5.51 -1.47
CA ALA A 57 -8.97 5.59 -2.91
C ALA A 57 -9.81 4.58 -3.71
N ARG A 58 -9.93 3.35 -3.22
CA ARG A 58 -10.79 2.31 -3.84
C ARG A 58 -12.24 2.74 -3.87
N ALA A 59 -12.77 3.27 -2.77
CA ALA A 59 -14.17 3.70 -2.69
C ALA A 59 -14.48 4.81 -3.70
N LEU A 60 -13.60 5.81 -3.80
CA LEU A 60 -13.72 6.88 -4.81
C LEU A 60 -13.68 6.33 -6.24
N TYR A 61 -12.74 5.42 -6.52
CA TYR A 61 -12.68 4.75 -7.83
C TYR A 61 -13.96 3.97 -8.13
N LEU A 62 -14.48 3.18 -7.19
CA LEU A 62 -15.70 2.40 -7.40
C LEU A 62 -16.92 3.30 -7.64
N ASN A 63 -17.02 4.42 -6.92
CA ASN A 63 -18.09 5.40 -7.14
C ASN A 63 -18.01 6.00 -8.55
N TYR A 64 -16.82 6.39 -8.99
CA TYR A 64 -16.61 6.91 -10.34
C TYR A 64 -16.79 5.84 -11.43
N ALA A 65 -16.38 4.60 -11.17
CA ALA A 65 -16.51 3.50 -12.11
C ALA A 65 -17.96 3.05 -12.30
N SER A 66 -18.79 3.21 -11.26
CA SER A 66 -20.22 2.88 -11.30
C SER A 66 -21.04 3.98 -11.99
N ASP A 67 -20.58 5.23 -11.91
CA ASP A 67 -21.20 6.39 -12.55
C ASP A 67 -20.13 7.37 -13.03
N SER A 68 -19.84 7.33 -14.33
CA SER A 68 -18.81 8.18 -14.93
C SER A 68 -19.18 9.67 -14.96
N SER A 69 -20.43 10.03 -14.66
CA SER A 69 -20.82 11.43 -14.48
C SER A 69 -20.39 12.00 -13.13
N ASN A 70 -20.00 11.13 -12.18
CA ASN A 70 -19.50 11.51 -10.86
C ASN A 70 -18.03 11.97 -10.93
N ILE A 71 -17.78 13.05 -11.67
CA ILE A 71 -16.46 13.68 -11.80
C ILE A 71 -15.91 14.14 -10.45
N GLY A 72 -16.78 14.44 -9.47
CA GLY A 72 -16.35 14.75 -8.11
C GLY A 72 -15.54 13.64 -7.44
N SER A 73 -15.93 12.37 -7.66
CA SER A 73 -15.17 11.22 -7.14
C SER A 73 -13.83 11.05 -7.88
N TYR A 74 -13.79 11.32 -9.18
CA TYR A 74 -12.54 11.34 -9.96
C TYR A 74 -11.59 12.44 -9.48
N ASN A 75 -12.07 13.67 -9.34
CA ASN A 75 -11.26 14.81 -8.90
C ASN A 75 -10.69 14.60 -7.50
N LYS A 76 -11.52 14.13 -6.56
CA LYS A 76 -11.03 13.83 -5.20
C LYS A 76 -9.95 12.74 -5.22
N LEU A 77 -10.11 11.74 -6.08
CA LEU A 77 -9.11 10.67 -6.24
C LEU A 77 -7.79 11.18 -6.82
N THR A 78 -7.83 12.06 -7.82
CA THR A 78 -6.61 12.65 -8.41
C THR A 78 -5.93 13.67 -7.50
N GLU A 79 -6.69 14.40 -6.68
CA GLU A 79 -6.17 15.36 -5.71
C GLU A 79 -5.54 14.66 -4.49
N ASP A 80 -6.29 13.79 -3.83
CA ASP A 80 -5.90 13.20 -2.54
C ASP A 80 -4.99 11.97 -2.71
N PHE A 81 -5.07 11.29 -3.85
CA PHE A 81 -4.42 9.99 -4.08
C PHE A 81 -3.69 9.91 -5.43
N ALA A 82 -3.10 11.01 -5.91
CA ALA A 82 -2.47 11.12 -7.23
C ALA A 82 -1.57 9.93 -7.64
N SER A 83 -0.78 9.39 -6.71
CA SER A 83 0.17 8.29 -6.95
C SER A 83 -0.38 6.89 -6.65
N ASN A 84 -1.68 6.75 -6.40
CA ASN A 84 -2.32 5.48 -6.10
C ASN A 84 -2.76 4.76 -7.38
N LEU A 85 -2.67 3.42 -7.39
CA LEU A 85 -3.10 2.57 -8.51
C LEU A 85 -4.56 2.81 -8.91
N TYR A 86 -5.45 3.12 -7.96
CA TYR A 86 -6.84 3.42 -8.26
C TYR A 86 -6.99 4.71 -9.09
N THR A 87 -6.10 5.68 -8.91
CA THR A 87 -6.05 6.91 -9.69
C THR A 87 -5.63 6.65 -11.13
N ASP A 88 -4.66 5.75 -11.35
CA ASP A 88 -4.29 5.30 -12.70
C ASP A 88 -5.47 4.62 -13.39
N GLN A 89 -6.18 3.73 -12.68
CA GLN A 89 -7.36 3.03 -13.21
C GLN A 89 -8.49 4.00 -13.54
N ALA A 90 -8.76 4.97 -12.67
CA ALA A 90 -9.75 6.01 -12.91
C ALA A 90 -9.36 6.88 -14.11
N THR A 91 -8.08 7.20 -14.28
CA THR A 91 -7.58 7.96 -15.44
C THR A 91 -7.74 7.19 -16.74
N LEU A 92 -7.46 5.87 -16.75
CA LEU A 92 -7.75 5.02 -17.90
C LEU A 92 -9.25 4.99 -18.22
N LEU A 93 -10.12 4.97 -17.20
CA LEU A 93 -11.56 5.02 -17.37
C LEU A 93 -12.05 6.36 -17.94
N MET A 94 -11.56 7.48 -17.39
CA MET A 94 -11.87 8.83 -17.88
C MET A 94 -11.46 9.00 -19.34
N ALA A 95 -10.27 8.54 -19.70
CA ALA A 95 -9.85 8.60 -21.10
C ALA A 95 -10.69 7.72 -22.04
N LYS A 96 -11.20 6.57 -21.56
CA LYS A 96 -12.19 5.78 -22.32
C LYS A 96 -13.50 6.54 -22.49
N HIS A 97 -13.95 7.26 -21.46
CA HIS A 97 -15.16 8.08 -21.55
C HIS A 97 -14.99 9.19 -22.59
N LEU A 98 -13.91 9.98 -22.49
CA LEU A 98 -13.56 11.03 -23.46
C LEU A 98 -13.45 10.50 -24.89
N PHE A 99 -12.90 9.30 -25.08
CA PHE A 99 -12.86 8.65 -26.40
C PHE A 99 -14.27 8.45 -26.98
N TYR A 100 -15.23 7.97 -26.20
CA TYR A 100 -16.61 7.78 -26.67
C TYR A 100 -17.35 9.11 -26.88
N GLU A 101 -16.97 10.16 -26.15
CA GLU A 101 -17.49 11.52 -26.37
C GLU A 101 -16.85 12.21 -27.58
N GLY A 102 -15.88 11.58 -28.25
CA GLY A 102 -15.16 12.15 -29.38
C GLY A 102 -14.07 13.16 -29.00
N ASN A 103 -13.79 13.33 -27.71
CA ASN A 103 -12.75 14.21 -27.20
C ASN A 103 -11.38 13.51 -27.20
N TYR A 104 -10.89 13.19 -28.40
CA TYR A 104 -9.68 12.40 -28.60
C TYR A 104 -8.42 13.10 -28.08
N THR A 105 -8.31 14.42 -28.25
CA THR A 105 -7.14 15.18 -27.80
C THR A 105 -6.98 15.12 -26.28
N GLU A 106 -8.06 15.25 -25.52
CA GLU A 106 -8.00 15.17 -24.06
C GLU A 106 -7.73 13.72 -23.61
N ALA A 107 -8.34 12.74 -24.26
CA ALA A 107 -8.07 11.32 -24.00
C ALA A 107 -6.58 10.97 -24.22
N LEU A 108 -5.95 11.50 -25.28
CA LEU A 108 -4.51 11.35 -25.54
C LEU A 108 -3.67 11.94 -24.40
N ASN A 109 -3.98 13.16 -23.97
CA ASN A 109 -3.24 13.85 -22.92
C ASN A 109 -3.29 13.08 -21.59
N LEU A 110 -4.43 12.49 -21.25
CA LEU A 110 -4.58 11.69 -20.03
C LEU A 110 -3.83 10.35 -20.10
N ILE A 111 -3.85 9.63 -21.24
CA ILE A 111 -3.26 8.29 -21.33
C ILE A 111 -1.74 8.32 -21.57
N LYS A 112 -1.23 9.33 -22.29
CA LYS A 112 0.18 9.37 -22.71
C LYS A 112 1.17 9.22 -21.55
N PRO A 113 1.01 9.87 -20.38
CA PRO A 113 1.89 9.65 -19.24
C PRO A 113 1.89 8.19 -18.73
N LEU A 114 0.72 7.54 -18.74
CA LEU A 114 0.55 6.18 -18.22
C LEU A 114 1.25 5.12 -19.07
N THR A 115 1.60 5.41 -20.34
CA THR A 115 2.38 4.48 -21.18
C THR A 115 3.78 4.20 -20.64
N LYS A 116 4.30 5.08 -19.77
CA LYS A 116 5.61 4.95 -19.13
C LYS A 116 5.50 4.56 -17.66
N HIS A 117 4.32 4.11 -17.21
CA HIS A 117 4.10 3.75 -15.83
C HIS A 117 4.94 2.53 -15.43
N SER A 118 5.44 2.48 -14.19
CA SER A 118 6.28 1.38 -13.70
C SER A 118 5.53 0.05 -13.62
N ASN A 119 4.21 0.10 -13.40
CA ASN A 119 3.34 -1.05 -13.48
C ASN A 119 3.06 -1.42 -14.95
N SER A 120 3.54 -2.59 -15.37
CA SER A 120 3.43 -3.07 -16.75
C SER A 120 1.99 -3.27 -17.22
N MET A 121 1.06 -3.60 -16.33
CA MET A 121 -0.37 -3.76 -16.66
C MET A 121 -1.02 -2.41 -16.97
N ILE A 122 -0.72 -1.37 -16.20
CA ILE A 122 -1.15 0.00 -16.48
C ILE A 122 -0.53 0.48 -17.79
N ALA A 123 0.78 0.33 -17.95
CA ALA A 123 1.50 0.75 -19.16
C ALA A 123 0.95 0.06 -20.42
N SER A 124 0.76 -1.26 -20.38
CA SER A 124 0.22 -2.02 -21.52
C SER A 124 -1.21 -1.62 -21.84
N SER A 125 -2.07 -1.40 -20.83
CA SER A 125 -3.44 -0.93 -21.05
C SER A 125 -3.46 0.47 -21.66
N ALA A 126 -2.59 1.36 -21.18
CA ALA A 126 -2.43 2.70 -21.72
C ALA A 126 -1.97 2.66 -23.19
N ILE A 127 -0.98 1.84 -23.52
CA ILE A 127 -0.48 1.68 -24.90
C ILE A 127 -1.59 1.20 -25.84
N LEU A 128 -2.36 0.18 -25.45
CA LEU A 128 -3.45 -0.34 -26.28
C LEU A 128 -4.55 0.70 -26.53
N ARG A 129 -4.92 1.46 -25.49
CA ARG A 129 -5.92 2.53 -25.61
C ARG A 129 -5.38 3.70 -26.42
N LEU A 130 -4.11 4.05 -26.26
CA LEU A 130 -3.43 5.08 -27.04
C LEU A 130 -3.45 4.73 -28.53
N ALA A 131 -3.11 3.48 -28.89
CA ALA A 131 -3.20 3.00 -30.26
C ALA A 131 -4.63 3.07 -30.83
N SER A 132 -5.64 2.79 -29.99
CA SER A 132 -7.05 2.89 -30.38
C SER A 132 -7.46 4.34 -30.67
N ILE A 133 -6.97 5.31 -29.89
CA ILE A 133 -7.20 6.74 -30.13
C ILE A 133 -6.52 7.18 -31.43
N TYR A 134 -5.27 6.79 -31.63
CA TYR A 134 -4.51 7.07 -32.85
C TYR A 134 -5.19 6.52 -34.12
N LEU A 135 -5.70 5.29 -34.05
CA LEU A 135 -6.51 4.70 -35.11
C LEU A 135 -7.74 5.57 -35.43
N GLN A 136 -8.43 6.05 -34.41
CA GLN A 136 -9.66 6.83 -34.57
C GLN A 136 -9.41 8.22 -35.16
N ILE A 137 -8.27 8.86 -34.87
CA ILE A 137 -7.92 10.18 -35.42
C ILE A 137 -7.12 10.11 -36.73
N GLY A 138 -6.83 8.90 -37.24
CA GLY A 138 -6.09 8.70 -38.49
C GLY A 138 -4.61 9.10 -38.43
N GLN A 139 -4.03 9.21 -37.23
CA GLN A 139 -2.60 9.46 -37.03
C GLN A 139 -1.94 8.13 -36.69
N HIS A 140 -1.21 7.52 -37.62
CA HIS A 140 -0.72 6.13 -37.51
C HIS A 140 0.79 6.00 -37.23
N ASP A 141 1.46 7.08 -36.82
CA ASP A 141 2.93 7.12 -36.62
C ASP A 141 3.37 6.72 -35.20
#